data_AF-A0A3E0TL25-F1
#
_entry.id   AF-A0A3E0TL25-F1
#
_cell.length_a   1.000
_cell.length_b   1.000
_cell.length_c   1.000
_cell.angle_alpha   90.00
_cell.angle_beta   90.00
_cell.angle_gamma   90.00
#
_symmetry.space_group_name_H-M   'P 1'
#
loop_
_entity.id
_entity.type
_entity.pdbx_description
1 polymer ?
#
loop_
_entity_poly.entity_id
_entity_poly.type
_entity_poly.pdbx_seq_one_letter_code
_entity_poly.pdbx_strand_id
1 'polypeptide(L)'
;MRSTLATLLVALFIAVTLYLQTYQLDEHQTSISRASSGMLEEVPLETVADDQVRARCAEDDAYTECGESLAKFPFPNSFSQSSNTASIALIAPEGWKLSTSLLEQLNQLETLAREGSVHAAYILAQNLTYCFYSPVDEQSYQTRVNRALDNNEDDRFLVNLNEKYEYCQGVNQTYKNQFVEYLERAAKSGNVNAMVDYGVAHTELLVKIKSETESTLNARTQVLAAQQKYLKVAAQHGNVKAIARLADDLWRQKFGHNDGVRALAYLYLVLELTTDSQIYSRYEWLEQRMIERLSLIEVEQARELTRKLKSELKTP
;
A
#
# COMPACT_ATOMS: atom_id res chain seq x y z
N MET A 1 -51.48 -35.11 -29.85
CA MET A 1 -51.48 -33.99 -28.87
C MET A 1 -51.33 -34.39 -27.39
N ARG A 2 -51.54 -35.65 -26.97
CA ARG A 2 -51.36 -36.05 -25.55
C ARG A 2 -49.89 -36.31 -25.12
N SER A 3 -49.00 -36.60 -26.05
CA SER A 3 -47.58 -36.93 -25.75
C SER A 3 -46.70 -35.71 -25.49
N THR A 4 -47.02 -34.55 -26.05
CA THR A 4 -46.23 -33.31 -25.88
C THR A 4 -46.51 -32.57 -24.57
N LEU A 5 -47.70 -32.78 -23.99
CA LEU A 5 -48.06 -32.18 -22.69
C LEU A 5 -47.37 -32.90 -21.53
N ALA A 6 -47.17 -34.22 -21.65
CA ALA A 6 -46.51 -35.02 -20.63
C ALA A 6 -45.01 -34.70 -20.52
N THR A 7 -44.33 -34.46 -21.64
CA THR A 7 -42.91 -34.06 -21.64
C THR A 7 -42.69 -32.66 -21.09
N LEU A 8 -43.61 -31.72 -21.35
CA LEU A 8 -43.56 -30.38 -20.76
C LEU A 8 -43.76 -30.40 -19.24
N LEU A 9 -44.68 -31.22 -18.73
CA LEU A 9 -44.90 -31.35 -17.28
C LEU A 9 -43.71 -31.99 -16.55
N VAL A 10 -43.06 -32.98 -17.15
CA VAL A 10 -41.84 -33.60 -16.58
C VAL A 10 -40.69 -32.59 -16.55
N ALA A 11 -40.48 -31.82 -17.62
CA ALA A 11 -39.45 -30.79 -17.65
C ALA A 11 -39.69 -29.67 -16.61
N LEU A 12 -40.95 -29.27 -16.43
CA LEU A 12 -41.32 -28.26 -15.42
C LEU A 12 -41.12 -28.79 -14.00
N PHE A 13 -41.42 -30.07 -13.75
CA PHE A 13 -41.21 -30.70 -12.45
C PHE A 13 -39.72 -30.79 -12.10
N ILE A 14 -38.87 -31.15 -13.06
CA ILE A 14 -37.42 -31.21 -12.88
C ILE A 14 -36.83 -29.81 -12.61
N ALA A 15 -37.31 -28.78 -13.31
CA ALA A 15 -36.88 -27.41 -13.08
C ALA A 15 -37.29 -26.90 -11.69
N VAL A 16 -38.50 -27.24 -11.22
CA VAL A 16 -38.98 -26.86 -9.88
C VAL A 16 -38.22 -27.63 -8.78
N THR A 17 -37.89 -28.91 -8.97
CA THR A 17 -37.10 -29.65 -7.97
C THR A 17 -35.66 -29.19 -7.90
N LEU A 18 -35.05 -28.80 -9.03
CA LEU A 18 -33.71 -28.20 -9.04
C LEU A 18 -33.71 -26.82 -8.36
N TYR A 19 -34.74 -26.00 -8.60
CA TYR A 19 -34.89 -24.69 -7.96
C TYR A 19 -35.11 -24.79 -6.43
N LEU A 20 -35.87 -25.79 -5.97
CA LEU A 20 -36.07 -26.02 -4.53
C LEU A 20 -34.82 -26.57 -3.84
N GLN A 21 -33.99 -27.37 -4.52
CA GLN A 21 -32.72 -27.83 -3.97
C GLN A 21 -31.70 -26.70 -3.79
N THR A 22 -31.72 -25.68 -4.65
CA THR A 22 -30.88 -24.49 -4.46
C THR A 22 -31.34 -23.59 -3.31
N TYR A 23 -32.61 -23.66 -2.92
CA TYR A 23 -33.17 -22.82 -1.85
C TYR A 23 -32.94 -23.39 -0.42
N GLN A 24 -32.68 -24.70 -0.29
CA GLN A 24 -32.44 -25.33 1.02
C GLN A 24 -30.98 -25.34 1.48
N LEU A 25 -30.04 -24.77 0.69
CA LEU A 25 -28.63 -24.69 1.06
C LEU A 25 -28.24 -23.45 1.89
N ASP A 26 -29.20 -22.55 2.19
CA ASP A 26 -28.91 -21.25 2.81
C ASP A 26 -29.29 -21.16 4.31
N GLU A 27 -29.79 -22.23 4.94
CA GLU A 27 -30.31 -22.17 6.33
C GLU A 27 -29.60 -23.06 7.37
N HIS A 28 -28.48 -23.69 7.02
CA HIS A 28 -27.72 -24.51 7.98
C HIS A 28 -26.24 -24.13 8.06
N GLN A 29 -25.92 -23.08 8.84
CA GLN A 29 -24.76 -23.10 9.74
C GLN A 29 -24.77 -21.92 10.74
N THR A 30 -25.65 -22.00 11.73
CA THR A 30 -25.44 -21.36 13.04
C THR A 30 -25.55 -22.43 14.12
N SER A 31 -24.40 -22.93 14.61
CA SER A 31 -24.11 -23.14 16.04
C SER A 31 -22.88 -24.05 16.29
N ILE A 32 -22.15 -23.71 17.36
CA ILE A 32 -21.13 -24.48 18.13
C ILE A 32 -19.71 -24.51 17.49
N SER A 33 -18.59 -24.13 18.11
CA SER A 33 -18.12 -24.14 19.51
C SER A 33 -16.90 -23.22 19.73
N ARG A 34 -16.72 -22.73 20.97
CA ARG A 34 -15.43 -22.29 21.51
C ARG A 34 -14.49 -23.50 21.62
N ALA A 35 -13.33 -23.44 20.96
CA ALA A 35 -12.10 -24.07 21.41
C ALA A 35 -10.89 -23.33 20.83
N SER A 36 -9.93 -23.07 21.70
CA SER A 36 -8.62 -22.45 21.45
C SER A 36 -7.83 -23.13 20.32
N SER A 37 -7.37 -22.35 19.32
CA SER A 37 -6.03 -22.46 18.73
C SER A 37 -5.81 -21.30 17.77
N GLY A 38 -4.63 -20.67 17.81
CA GLY A 38 -4.30 -19.53 16.97
C GLY A 38 -4.20 -19.88 15.49
N MET A 39 -4.76 -19.04 14.63
CA MET A 39 -4.28 -18.74 13.27
C MET A 39 -5.18 -17.66 12.65
N LEU A 40 -4.54 -16.61 12.14
CA LEU A 40 -4.97 -15.72 11.04
C LEU A 40 -6.48 -15.58 10.82
N GLU A 41 -7.09 -14.59 11.46
CA GLU A 41 -8.44 -14.14 11.10
C GLU A 41 -8.32 -13.01 10.08
N GLU A 42 -8.53 -13.33 8.79
CA GLU A 42 -8.95 -12.36 7.79
C GLU A 42 -10.40 -11.99 8.10
N VAL A 43 -10.60 -10.87 8.78
CA VAL A 43 -11.93 -10.35 9.10
C VAL A 43 -12.50 -9.64 7.86
N PRO A 44 -13.76 -9.88 7.46
CA PRO A 44 -14.38 -9.19 6.33
C PRO A 44 -14.41 -7.68 6.57
N LEU A 45 -14.01 -6.91 5.55
CA LEU A 45 -14.11 -5.45 5.57
C LEU A 45 -15.60 -5.06 5.51
N GLU A 46 -16.22 -4.78 6.67
CA GLU A 46 -17.54 -4.16 6.69
C GLU A 46 -17.45 -2.71 6.19
N THR A 47 -18.36 -2.37 5.28
CA THR A 47 -18.48 -1.06 4.66
C THR A 47 -19.03 -0.05 5.67
N VAL A 48 -18.16 0.70 6.33
CA VAL A 48 -18.55 1.91 7.04
C VAL A 48 -18.50 3.07 6.05
N ALA A 49 -19.66 3.41 5.51
CA ALA A 49 -19.89 4.72 4.92
C ALA A 49 -19.97 5.73 6.08
N ASP A 50 -18.88 6.48 6.30
CA ASP A 50 -18.92 7.67 7.14
C ASP A 50 -18.57 8.89 6.28
N ASP A 51 -19.62 9.53 5.75
CA ASP A 51 -19.56 10.70 4.87
C ASP A 51 -19.22 12.01 5.61
N GLN A 52 -18.90 11.99 6.92
CA GLN A 52 -18.58 13.22 7.66
C GLN A 52 -17.08 13.52 7.86
N VAL A 53 -16.17 12.60 7.54
CA VAL A 53 -14.72 12.89 7.47
C VAL A 53 -14.28 13.31 6.06
N ARG A 54 -15.18 13.21 5.08
CA ARG A 54 -14.93 13.43 3.65
C ARG A 54 -14.73 14.91 3.26
N ALA A 55 -15.10 15.84 4.12
CA ALA A 55 -15.21 17.28 3.78
C ALA A 55 -13.98 18.14 4.15
N ARG A 56 -12.80 17.56 4.41
CA ARG A 56 -11.59 18.35 4.70
C ARG A 56 -10.39 18.10 3.78
N CYS A 57 -10.53 17.21 2.79
CA CYS A 57 -9.45 16.90 1.85
C CYS A 57 -9.90 16.90 0.38
N ALA A 58 -11.08 17.46 0.06
CA ALA A 58 -11.69 17.35 -1.27
C ALA A 58 -11.97 18.69 -1.96
N GLU A 59 -11.65 19.81 -1.33
CA GLU A 59 -11.78 21.13 -1.93
C GLU A 59 -10.57 21.94 -1.52
N ASP A 60 -9.46 21.72 -2.24
CA ASP A 60 -8.46 22.74 -2.56
C ASP A 60 -7.31 22.03 -3.28
N ASP A 61 -7.11 22.38 -4.55
CA ASP A 61 -5.89 22.08 -5.33
C ASP A 61 -4.66 22.85 -4.80
N ALA A 62 -4.65 23.16 -3.50
CA ALA A 62 -3.58 23.81 -2.78
C ALA A 62 -2.62 22.75 -2.23
N TYR A 63 -1.46 22.74 -2.88
CA TYR A 63 -0.29 21.94 -2.65
C TYR A 63 0.37 22.29 -1.30
N THR A 64 -0.25 22.04 -0.14
CA THR A 64 0.46 22.12 1.15
C THR A 64 -0.31 21.39 2.25
N GLU A 65 0.38 20.56 3.03
CA GLU A 65 -0.09 19.92 4.27
C GLU A 65 -1.01 18.69 4.17
N CYS A 66 -0.62 17.66 3.41
CA CYS A 66 -0.95 16.27 3.81
C CYS A 66 0.03 15.17 3.33
N GLY A 67 1.15 15.51 2.70
CA GLY A 67 1.97 14.50 1.99
C GLY A 67 3.49 14.49 2.20
N GLU A 68 4.10 15.47 2.88
CA GLU A 68 5.55 15.66 2.79
C GLU A 68 6.41 15.22 3.99
N SER A 69 5.86 14.60 5.03
CA SER A 69 6.67 14.29 6.22
C SER A 69 7.34 12.91 6.26
N LEU A 70 7.35 12.15 5.15
CA LEU A 70 7.94 10.79 5.10
C LEU A 70 8.99 10.58 3.99
N ALA A 71 9.34 11.60 3.22
CA ALA A 71 10.30 11.51 2.11
C ALA A 71 11.79 11.67 2.50
N LYS A 72 12.12 11.81 3.78
CA LYS A 72 13.50 11.91 4.26
C LYS A 72 13.85 10.72 5.16
N PHE A 73 14.22 9.60 4.55
CA PHE A 73 14.94 8.53 5.24
C PHE A 73 16.14 8.10 4.39
N PRO A 74 17.39 8.19 4.89
CA PRO A 74 18.54 7.59 4.24
C PRO A 74 18.53 6.07 4.46
N PHE A 75 18.82 5.30 3.40
CA PHE A 75 18.77 3.84 3.40
C PHE A 75 20.19 3.23 3.52
N PRO A 76 20.42 2.23 4.39
CA PRO A 76 21.55 1.32 4.27
C PRO A 76 21.17 0.11 3.38
N ASN A 77 21.98 -0.13 2.35
CA ASN A 77 21.87 -1.29 1.47
C ASN A 77 22.62 -2.49 2.06
N SER A 78 21.93 -3.61 2.24
CA SER A 78 22.56 -4.93 2.16
C SER A 78 21.55 -6.00 1.77
N PHE A 79 21.75 -6.64 0.61
CA PHE A 79 21.06 -7.87 0.22
C PHE A 79 22.04 -8.85 -0.43
N SER A 80 21.82 -10.14 -0.16
CA SER A 80 22.53 -11.28 -0.73
C SER A 80 22.00 -11.66 -2.12
N GLN A 81 22.89 -12.23 -2.93
CA GLN A 81 22.86 -12.20 -4.38
C GLN A 81 22.12 -13.38 -5.05
N SER A 82 21.47 -13.06 -6.17
CA SER A 82 21.15 -13.95 -7.29
C SER A 82 21.78 -13.37 -8.58
N SER A 83 22.13 -14.23 -9.53
CA SER A 83 23.08 -13.97 -10.64
C SER A 83 22.71 -12.90 -11.67
N ASN A 84 21.48 -12.35 -11.65
CA ASN A 84 21.07 -11.25 -12.54
C ASN A 84 21.24 -9.85 -11.91
N THR A 85 21.77 -9.77 -10.68
CA THR A 85 21.98 -8.50 -9.96
C THR A 85 23.13 -7.67 -10.54
N ALA A 86 24.12 -8.29 -11.17
CA ALA A 86 25.31 -7.57 -11.68
C ALA A 86 24.95 -6.51 -12.74
N SER A 87 24.10 -6.86 -13.72
CA SER A 87 23.65 -5.91 -14.75
C SER A 87 22.77 -4.80 -14.19
N ILE A 88 22.01 -5.05 -13.12
CA ILE A 88 21.12 -4.05 -12.51
C ILE A 88 21.90 -3.14 -11.55
N ALA A 89 22.90 -3.66 -10.84
CA ALA A 89 23.80 -2.88 -10.01
C ALA A 89 24.63 -1.87 -10.84
N LEU A 90 24.87 -2.17 -12.12
CA LEU A 90 25.45 -1.23 -13.09
C LEU A 90 24.47 -0.11 -13.50
N ILE A 91 23.17 -0.41 -13.53
CA ILE A 91 22.12 0.52 -13.97
C ILE A 91 21.69 1.45 -12.83
N ALA A 92 21.64 0.95 -11.59
CA ALA A 92 21.22 1.68 -10.39
C ALA A 92 22.21 1.49 -9.22
N PRO A 93 23.41 2.08 -9.28
CA PRO A 93 24.47 1.84 -8.28
C PRO A 93 24.20 2.47 -6.90
N GLU A 94 23.38 3.54 -6.83
CA GLU A 94 23.12 4.30 -5.60
C GLU A 94 21.71 4.05 -5.01
N GLY A 95 21.13 2.88 -5.28
CA GLY A 95 19.80 2.51 -4.78
C GLY A 95 18.80 2.33 -5.90
N TRP A 96 17.69 3.06 -5.89
CA TRP A 96 16.63 2.87 -6.89
C TRP A 96 16.71 3.82 -8.08
N LYS A 97 17.27 5.03 -7.92
CA LYS A 97 17.31 6.03 -8.99
C LYS A 97 18.42 5.67 -9.98
N LEU A 98 18.12 5.82 -11.26
CA LEU A 98 19.07 5.53 -12.34
C LEU A 98 20.00 6.72 -12.54
N SER A 99 21.20 6.45 -13.06
CA SER A 99 22.19 7.48 -13.40
C SER A 99 21.87 8.21 -14.70
N THR A 100 21.03 7.63 -15.57
CA THR A 100 20.56 8.22 -16.83
C THR A 100 19.04 8.35 -16.86
N SER A 101 18.48 8.90 -17.94
CA SER A 101 17.03 9.07 -18.06
C SER A 101 16.29 7.73 -17.95
N LEU A 102 15.09 7.71 -17.37
CA LEU A 102 14.33 6.47 -17.20
C LEU A 102 14.04 5.80 -18.55
N LEU A 103 13.76 6.60 -19.59
CA LEU A 103 13.41 6.09 -20.91
C LEU A 103 14.50 5.21 -21.52
N GLU A 104 15.78 5.54 -21.31
CA GLU A 104 16.92 4.77 -21.83
C GLU A 104 16.98 3.35 -21.29
N GLN A 105 16.57 3.16 -20.03
CA GLN A 105 16.67 1.89 -19.32
C GLN A 105 15.32 1.16 -19.22
N LEU A 106 14.23 1.80 -19.64
CA LEU A 106 12.86 1.32 -19.45
C LEU A 106 12.66 -0.08 -20.02
N ASN A 107 12.96 -0.28 -21.31
CA ASN A 107 12.78 -1.56 -21.99
C ASN A 107 13.60 -2.70 -21.35
N GLN A 108 14.82 -2.38 -20.88
CA GLN A 108 15.67 -3.35 -20.22
C GLN A 108 15.11 -3.75 -18.85
N LEU A 109 14.71 -2.77 -18.04
CA LEU A 109 14.10 -3.01 -16.74
C LEU A 109 12.78 -3.80 -16.86
N GLU A 110 11.94 -3.46 -17.84
CA GLU A 110 10.70 -4.19 -18.13
C GLU A 110 10.97 -5.64 -18.50
N THR A 111 11.99 -5.89 -19.33
CA THR A 111 12.37 -7.24 -19.75
C THR A 111 12.86 -8.06 -18.57
N LEU A 112 13.80 -7.52 -17.78
CA LEU A 112 14.29 -8.19 -16.58
C LEU A 112 13.18 -8.45 -15.55
N ALA A 113 12.26 -7.49 -15.36
CA ALA A 113 11.12 -7.66 -14.47
C ALA A 113 10.13 -8.73 -14.96
N ARG A 114 9.95 -8.87 -16.28
CA ARG A 114 9.15 -9.96 -16.90
C ARG A 114 9.83 -11.32 -16.79
N GLU A 115 11.16 -11.36 -16.83
CA GLU A 115 11.97 -12.57 -16.62
C GLU A 115 12.07 -12.97 -15.13
N GLY A 116 11.39 -12.25 -14.23
CA GLY A 116 11.29 -12.61 -12.82
C GLY A 116 12.30 -11.91 -11.90
N SER A 117 13.06 -10.93 -12.40
CA SER A 117 13.93 -10.13 -11.55
C SER A 117 13.11 -9.23 -10.60
N VAL A 118 13.01 -9.67 -9.35
CA VAL A 118 12.36 -8.93 -8.25
C VAL A 118 13.00 -7.55 -8.06
N HIS A 119 14.32 -7.48 -8.18
CA HIS A 119 15.05 -6.23 -8.05
C HIS A 119 14.73 -5.29 -9.21
N ALA A 120 14.74 -5.75 -10.47
CA ALA A 120 14.36 -4.91 -11.62
C ALA A 120 12.91 -4.40 -11.51
N ALA A 121 11.98 -5.25 -11.08
CA ALA A 121 10.60 -4.84 -10.84
C ALA A 121 10.51 -3.72 -9.78
N TYR A 122 11.26 -3.85 -8.67
CA TYR A 122 11.30 -2.81 -7.65
C TYR A 122 11.93 -1.51 -8.16
N ILE A 123 13.08 -1.57 -8.84
CA ILE A 123 13.76 -0.40 -9.42
C ILE A 123 12.82 0.31 -10.42
N LEU A 124 12.18 -0.44 -11.30
CA LEU A 124 11.23 0.10 -12.27
C LEU A 124 10.05 0.77 -11.57
N ALA A 125 9.46 0.11 -10.57
CA ALA A 125 8.37 0.68 -9.80
C ALA A 125 8.74 2.02 -9.15
N GLN A 126 9.90 2.10 -8.49
CA GLN A 126 10.36 3.32 -7.83
C GLN A 126 10.55 4.48 -8.83
N ASN A 127 11.14 4.20 -9.99
CA ASN A 127 11.36 5.22 -11.00
C ASN A 127 10.05 5.69 -11.67
N LEU A 128 9.11 4.78 -11.91
CA LEU A 128 7.78 5.15 -12.40
C LEU A 128 7.00 5.95 -11.34
N THR A 129 7.10 5.59 -10.06
CA THR A 129 6.53 6.38 -8.94
C THR A 129 7.15 7.77 -8.88
N TYR A 130 8.48 7.89 -8.99
CA TYR A 130 9.16 9.18 -9.08
C TYR A 130 8.59 10.00 -10.23
N CYS A 131 8.45 9.40 -11.41
CA CYS A 131 7.91 10.05 -12.59
C CYS A 131 6.41 10.31 -12.58
N PHE A 132 5.64 9.75 -11.65
CA PHE A 132 4.17 9.73 -11.70
C PHE A 132 3.55 11.13 -11.88
N TYR A 133 4.04 12.11 -11.11
CA TYR A 133 3.59 13.48 -11.22
C TYR A 133 4.48 14.36 -12.10
N SER A 134 5.50 13.84 -12.79
CA SER A 134 6.33 14.65 -13.69
C SER A 134 5.51 15.09 -14.93
N PRO A 135 5.73 16.30 -15.49
CA PRO A 135 5.18 16.67 -16.80
C PRO A 135 5.45 15.61 -17.87
N VAL A 136 4.51 15.41 -18.79
CA VAL A 136 4.63 14.39 -19.85
C VAL A 136 5.22 14.94 -21.15
N ASP A 137 5.18 16.27 -21.31
CA ASP A 137 5.63 16.99 -22.48
C ASP A 137 6.08 18.41 -22.13
N GLU A 138 6.66 19.10 -23.11
CA GLU A 138 7.16 20.47 -22.94
C GLU A 138 6.05 21.46 -22.56
N GLN A 139 4.85 21.30 -23.13
CA GLN A 139 3.74 22.21 -22.85
C GLN A 139 3.29 22.13 -21.39
N SER A 140 3.13 20.92 -20.86
CA SER A 140 2.78 20.68 -19.46
C SER A 140 3.91 21.08 -18.51
N TYR A 141 5.17 20.97 -18.93
CA TYR A 141 6.32 21.48 -18.18
C TYR A 141 6.28 23.01 -18.06
N GLN A 142 6.18 23.72 -19.19
CA GLN A 142 6.11 25.19 -19.20
C GLN A 142 4.90 25.72 -18.42
N THR A 143 3.76 25.03 -18.51
CA THR A 143 2.57 25.37 -17.70
C THR A 143 2.87 25.34 -16.19
N ARG A 144 3.66 24.37 -15.73
CA ARG A 144 4.03 24.28 -14.31
C ARG A 144 5.11 25.27 -13.91
N VAL A 145 6.06 25.55 -14.79
CA VAL A 145 7.06 26.61 -14.57
C VAL A 145 6.35 27.96 -14.39
N ASN A 146 5.44 28.32 -15.29
CA ASN A 146 4.69 29.57 -15.20
C ASN A 146 3.87 29.65 -13.89
N ARG A 147 3.19 28.56 -13.52
CA ARG A 147 2.45 28.51 -12.24
C ARG A 147 3.38 28.67 -11.03
N ALA A 148 4.56 28.05 -11.05
CA ALA A 148 5.53 28.17 -9.98
C ALA A 148 6.03 29.61 -9.82
N LEU A 149 6.27 30.29 -10.94
CA LEU A 149 6.63 31.71 -10.96
C LEU A 149 5.48 32.59 -10.43
N ASP A 150 4.23 32.33 -10.87
CA ASP A 150 3.05 33.06 -10.39
C ASP A 150 2.84 32.90 -8.88
N ASN A 151 3.19 31.72 -8.34
CA ASN A 151 3.12 31.41 -6.91
C ASN A 151 4.35 31.90 -6.12
N ASN A 152 5.35 32.51 -6.77
CA ASN A 152 6.63 32.90 -6.16
C ASN A 152 7.37 31.71 -5.50
N GLU A 153 7.29 30.52 -6.11
CA GLU A 153 8.11 29.38 -5.71
C GLU A 153 9.61 29.70 -5.85
N ASP A 154 10.44 29.08 -5.01
CA ASP A 154 11.88 29.36 -5.00
C ASP A 154 12.64 28.65 -6.14
N ASP A 155 13.90 29.07 -6.35
CA ASP A 155 14.77 28.48 -7.38
C ASP A 155 14.96 26.96 -7.19
N ARG A 156 14.89 26.48 -5.95
CA ARG A 156 15.05 25.05 -5.65
C ARG A 156 13.86 24.27 -6.20
N PHE A 157 12.65 24.79 -6.08
CA PHE A 157 11.47 24.20 -6.70
C PHE A 157 11.64 24.09 -8.21
N LEU A 158 12.07 25.17 -8.87
CA LEU A 158 12.25 25.20 -10.33
C LEU A 158 13.34 24.23 -10.80
N VAL A 159 14.48 24.16 -10.10
CA VAL A 159 15.55 23.20 -10.37
C VAL A 159 15.03 21.76 -10.23
N ASN A 160 14.33 21.45 -9.14
CA ASN A 160 13.75 20.11 -8.92
C ASN A 160 12.72 19.75 -10.00
N LEU A 161 11.90 20.71 -10.44
CA LEU A 161 10.93 20.52 -11.52
C LEU A 161 11.64 20.20 -12.84
N ASN A 162 12.71 20.94 -13.18
CA ASN A 162 13.51 20.70 -14.38
C ASN A 162 14.20 19.32 -14.34
N GLU A 163 14.92 19.02 -13.26
CA GLU A 163 15.60 17.72 -13.09
C GLU A 163 14.62 16.55 -13.22
N LYS A 164 13.42 16.68 -12.64
CA LYS A 164 12.38 15.66 -12.71
C LYS A 164 11.74 15.56 -14.09
N TYR A 165 11.62 16.68 -14.82
CA TYR A 165 11.14 16.67 -16.19
C TYR A 165 12.16 15.97 -17.11
N GLU A 166 13.42 16.38 -17.07
CA GLU A 166 14.51 15.78 -17.86
C GLU A 166 14.64 14.27 -17.61
N TYR A 167 14.61 13.86 -16.35
CA TYR A 167 14.71 12.43 -15.98
C TYR A 167 13.57 11.57 -16.53
N CYS A 168 12.35 12.15 -16.59
CA CYS A 168 11.12 11.44 -16.93
C CYS A 168 10.63 11.71 -18.35
N GLN A 169 11.41 12.42 -19.16
CA GLN A 169 11.02 12.81 -20.51
C GLN A 169 10.69 11.58 -21.35
N GLY A 170 9.57 11.63 -22.09
CA GLY A 170 9.08 10.52 -22.91
C GLY A 170 8.40 9.37 -22.15
N VAL A 171 8.41 9.39 -20.82
CA VAL A 171 7.63 8.44 -20.00
C VAL A 171 6.20 8.96 -19.88
N ASN A 172 5.29 8.40 -20.65
CA ASN A 172 3.88 8.81 -20.65
C ASN A 172 3.11 8.30 -19.42
N GLN A 173 1.85 8.72 -19.28
CA GLN A 173 1.01 8.34 -18.13
C GLN A 173 0.73 6.83 -18.06
N THR A 174 0.61 6.16 -19.21
CA THR A 174 0.40 4.70 -19.27
C THR A 174 1.56 3.96 -18.62
N TYR A 175 2.81 4.32 -18.96
CA TYR A 175 3.98 3.77 -18.28
C TYR A 175 3.98 4.10 -16.80
N LYS A 176 3.71 5.37 -16.44
CA LYS A 176 3.67 5.80 -15.03
C LYS A 176 2.71 4.94 -14.21
N ASN A 177 1.50 4.65 -14.70
CA ASN A 177 0.51 3.84 -14.00
C ASN A 177 0.99 2.41 -13.69
N GLN A 178 1.91 1.85 -14.49
CA GLN A 178 2.44 0.50 -14.27
C GLN A 178 3.28 0.37 -12.99
N PHE A 179 3.63 1.48 -12.31
CA PHE A 179 4.33 1.41 -11.03
C PHE A 179 3.61 0.50 -10.04
N VAL A 180 2.27 0.51 -10.02
CA VAL A 180 1.47 -0.32 -9.10
C VAL A 180 1.70 -1.80 -9.37
N GLU A 181 1.71 -2.22 -10.64
CA GLU A 181 1.91 -3.62 -11.01
C GLU A 181 3.32 -4.10 -10.63
N TYR A 182 4.35 -3.33 -10.99
CA TYR A 182 5.73 -3.70 -10.69
C TYR A 182 6.03 -3.68 -9.18
N LEU A 183 5.46 -2.72 -8.45
CA LEU A 183 5.59 -2.64 -7.00
C LEU A 183 4.90 -3.84 -6.32
N GLU A 184 3.68 -4.16 -6.74
CA GLU A 184 2.94 -5.30 -6.24
C GLU A 184 3.65 -6.63 -6.56
N ARG A 185 4.21 -6.77 -7.76
CA ARG A 185 5.01 -7.93 -8.17
C ARG A 185 6.23 -8.10 -7.26
N ALA A 186 7.00 -7.04 -7.04
CA ALA A 186 8.17 -7.10 -6.16
C ALA A 186 7.78 -7.45 -4.72
N ALA A 187 6.70 -6.86 -4.20
CA ALA A 187 6.19 -7.15 -2.85
C ALA A 187 5.73 -8.61 -2.72
N LYS A 188 4.96 -9.14 -3.69
CA LYS A 188 4.52 -10.54 -3.72
C LYS A 188 5.70 -11.52 -3.74
N SER A 189 6.80 -11.14 -4.38
CA SER A 189 8.02 -11.93 -4.44
C SER A 189 8.96 -11.76 -3.24
N GLY A 190 8.50 -11.14 -2.14
CA GLY A 190 9.24 -11.08 -0.89
C GLY A 190 10.14 -9.85 -0.72
N ASN A 191 10.11 -8.87 -1.62
CA ASN A 191 10.88 -7.64 -1.45
C ASN A 191 10.25 -6.78 -0.34
N VAL A 192 10.93 -6.72 0.81
CA VAL A 192 10.46 -5.96 2.00
C VAL A 192 10.33 -4.46 1.70
N ASN A 193 11.23 -3.87 0.92
CA ASN A 193 11.13 -2.44 0.57
C ASN A 193 9.88 -2.17 -0.30
N ALA A 194 9.60 -3.05 -1.27
CA ALA A 194 8.39 -2.97 -2.07
C ALA A 194 7.11 -3.11 -1.22
N MET A 195 7.12 -4.00 -0.22
CA MET A 195 6.02 -4.14 0.73
C MET A 195 5.77 -2.86 1.52
N VAL A 196 6.84 -2.22 2.02
CA VAL A 196 6.76 -0.95 2.75
C VAL A 196 6.18 0.13 1.82
N ASP A 197 6.74 0.27 0.62
CA ASP A 197 6.36 1.35 -0.29
C ASP A 197 4.93 1.19 -0.81
N TYR A 198 4.48 -0.04 -1.08
CA TYR A 198 3.07 -0.30 -1.39
C TYR A 198 2.17 0.02 -0.19
N GLY A 199 2.59 -0.41 1.00
CA GLY A 199 1.88 -0.22 2.26
C GLY A 199 1.64 1.25 2.64
N VAL A 200 2.63 2.11 2.37
CA VAL A 200 2.55 3.55 2.68
C VAL A 200 2.01 4.40 1.53
N ALA A 201 1.94 3.86 0.31
CA ALA A 201 1.45 4.60 -0.85
C ALA A 201 0.02 5.13 -0.64
N HIS A 202 -0.30 6.23 -1.34
CA HIS A 202 -1.59 6.89 -1.24
C HIS A 202 -2.72 5.94 -1.70
N THR A 203 -3.62 5.57 -0.78
CA THR A 203 -4.66 4.57 -1.04
C THR A 203 -5.52 4.94 -2.25
N GLU A 204 -5.98 6.20 -2.36
CA GLU A 204 -6.83 6.60 -3.49
C GLU A 204 -6.08 6.58 -4.82
N LEU A 205 -4.75 6.76 -4.81
CA LEU A 205 -3.95 6.66 -6.04
C LEU A 205 -3.91 5.20 -6.52
N LEU A 206 -3.62 4.27 -5.61
CA LEU A 206 -3.61 2.84 -5.92
C LEU A 206 -5.00 2.36 -6.38
N VAL A 207 -6.06 2.81 -5.70
CA VAL A 207 -7.45 2.48 -6.06
C VAL A 207 -7.80 3.04 -7.43
N LYS A 208 -7.45 4.31 -7.70
CA LYS A 208 -7.71 4.94 -9.02
C LYS A 208 -7.08 4.11 -10.14
N ILE A 209 -5.82 3.74 -10.01
CA ILE A 209 -5.09 2.97 -11.04
C ILE A 209 -5.69 1.56 -11.19
N LYS A 210 -5.94 0.83 -10.10
CA LYS A 210 -6.51 -0.52 -10.19
C LYS A 210 -7.94 -0.50 -10.76
N SER A 211 -8.71 0.53 -10.46
CA SER A 211 -10.08 0.73 -10.98
C SER A 211 -10.15 0.95 -12.49
N GLU A 212 -9.01 1.09 -13.19
CA GLU A 212 -8.98 1.06 -14.66
C GLU A 212 -9.36 -0.33 -15.22
N THR A 213 -9.22 -1.38 -14.41
CA THR A 213 -9.44 -2.78 -14.83
C THR A 213 -10.49 -3.53 -14.01
N GLU A 214 -10.94 -2.97 -12.89
CA GLU A 214 -11.92 -3.58 -11.98
C GLU A 214 -12.84 -2.53 -11.35
N SER A 215 -13.89 -2.96 -10.63
CA SER A 215 -14.77 -2.01 -9.96
C SER A 215 -14.05 -1.28 -8.82
N THR A 216 -14.39 -0.03 -8.57
CA THR A 216 -13.78 0.77 -7.50
C THR A 216 -13.88 0.13 -6.12
N LEU A 217 -14.99 -0.55 -5.83
CA LEU A 217 -15.16 -1.29 -4.59
C LEU A 217 -14.15 -2.44 -4.49
N ASN A 218 -13.99 -3.24 -5.55
CA ASN A 218 -13.05 -4.35 -5.57
C ASN A 218 -11.60 -3.85 -5.44
N ALA A 219 -11.24 -2.79 -6.19
CA ALA A 219 -9.94 -2.15 -6.11
C ALA A 219 -9.64 -1.66 -4.69
N ARG A 220 -10.60 -0.98 -4.05
CA ARG A 220 -10.43 -0.50 -2.67
C ARG A 220 -10.22 -1.63 -1.68
N THR A 221 -11.04 -2.67 -1.75
CA THR A 221 -10.91 -3.85 -0.87
C THR A 221 -9.54 -4.52 -1.04
N GLN A 222 -9.11 -4.75 -2.28
CA GLN A 222 -7.80 -5.37 -2.56
C GLN A 222 -6.63 -4.49 -2.11
N VAL A 223 -6.68 -3.19 -2.37
CA VAL A 223 -5.62 -2.25 -1.96
C VAL A 223 -5.49 -2.24 -0.44
N LEU A 224 -6.58 -2.09 0.30
CA LEU A 224 -6.54 -2.03 1.76
C LEU A 224 -6.02 -3.34 2.37
N ALA A 225 -6.49 -4.48 1.85
CA ALA A 225 -6.02 -5.79 2.28
C ALA A 225 -4.51 -5.97 2.00
N ALA A 226 -4.06 -5.61 0.80
CA ALA A 226 -2.65 -5.69 0.41
C ALA A 226 -1.77 -4.75 1.26
N GLN A 227 -2.20 -3.50 1.49
CA GLN A 227 -1.47 -2.56 2.34
C GLN A 227 -1.31 -3.09 3.75
N GLN A 228 -2.39 -3.58 4.36
CA GLN A 228 -2.31 -4.14 5.71
C GLN A 228 -1.38 -5.37 5.77
N LYS A 229 -1.51 -6.28 4.80
CA LYS A 229 -0.69 -7.50 4.72
C LYS A 229 0.80 -7.18 4.56
N TYR A 230 1.15 -6.33 3.61
CA TYR A 230 2.53 -5.98 3.33
C TYR A 230 3.18 -5.22 4.47
N LEU A 231 2.45 -4.29 5.10
CA LEU A 231 2.96 -3.59 6.29
C LEU A 231 3.21 -4.56 7.45
N LYS A 232 2.31 -5.51 7.70
CA LYS A 232 2.49 -6.55 8.74
C LYS A 232 3.74 -7.38 8.49
N VAL A 233 3.95 -7.84 7.25
CA VAL A 233 5.16 -8.61 6.90
C VAL A 233 6.41 -7.76 7.04
N ALA A 234 6.42 -6.52 6.53
CA ALA A 234 7.57 -5.63 6.68
C ALA A 234 7.87 -5.29 8.15
N ALA A 235 6.84 -5.14 8.98
CA ALA A 235 6.98 -4.95 10.42
C ALA A 235 7.64 -6.15 11.11
N GLN A 236 7.30 -7.39 10.71
CA GLN A 236 7.98 -8.59 11.20
C GLN A 236 9.46 -8.64 10.83
N HIS A 237 9.88 -7.95 9.77
CA HIS A 237 11.29 -7.77 9.41
C HIS A 237 11.94 -6.55 10.11
N GLY A 238 11.28 -5.98 11.13
CA GLY A 238 11.82 -4.86 11.90
C GLY A 238 11.77 -3.52 11.19
N ASN A 239 11.03 -3.39 10.08
CA ASN A 239 10.98 -2.13 9.35
C ASN A 239 10.17 -1.06 10.13
N VAL A 240 10.89 -0.12 10.76
CA VAL A 240 10.30 0.94 11.62
C VAL A 240 9.24 1.77 10.89
N LYS A 241 9.43 2.07 9.60
CA LYS A 241 8.44 2.82 8.79
C LYS A 241 7.14 2.04 8.64
N ALA A 242 7.20 0.73 8.42
CA ALA A 242 6.00 -0.11 8.34
C ALA A 242 5.28 -0.23 9.69
N ILE A 243 6.02 -0.44 10.77
CA ILE A 243 5.49 -0.49 12.15
C ILE A 243 4.77 0.82 12.48
N ALA A 244 5.41 1.94 12.18
CA ALA A 244 4.86 3.27 12.42
C ALA A 244 3.60 3.55 11.59
N ARG A 245 3.56 3.08 10.33
CA ARG A 245 2.36 3.17 9.49
C ARG A 245 1.22 2.31 10.02
N LEU A 246 1.49 1.10 10.52
CA LEU A 246 0.46 0.26 11.14
C LEU A 246 -0.15 0.92 12.38
N ALA A 247 0.67 1.53 13.23
CA ALA A 247 0.19 2.26 14.40
C ALA A 247 -0.79 3.37 14.00
N ASP A 248 -0.42 4.19 13.01
CA ASP A 248 -1.27 5.28 12.51
C ASP A 248 -2.55 4.77 11.83
N ASP A 249 -2.44 3.77 10.95
CA ASP A 249 -3.59 3.23 10.20
C ASP A 249 -4.61 2.55 11.13
N LEU A 250 -4.17 1.84 12.17
CA LEU A 250 -5.04 1.23 13.19
C LEU A 250 -5.72 2.29 14.06
N TRP A 251 -4.98 3.31 14.47
CA TRP A 251 -5.51 4.41 15.27
C TRP A 251 -6.56 5.24 14.52
N ARG A 252 -6.36 5.44 13.21
CA ARG A 252 -7.30 6.14 12.32
C ARG A 252 -8.41 5.23 11.80
N GLN A 253 -8.48 3.98 12.25
CA GLN A 253 -9.52 3.01 11.87
C GLN A 253 -9.59 2.76 10.36
N LYS A 254 -8.46 2.88 9.65
CA LYS A 254 -8.40 2.74 8.19
C LYS A 254 -8.91 1.37 7.72
N PHE A 255 -8.80 0.35 8.57
CA PHE A 255 -9.21 -1.02 8.28
C PHE A 255 -10.53 -1.44 8.94
N GLY A 256 -11.36 -0.48 9.38
CA GLY A 256 -12.77 -0.71 9.75
C GLY A 256 -13.10 -0.69 11.25
N HIS A 257 -12.15 -0.95 12.15
CA HIS A 257 -12.36 -0.79 13.59
C HIS A 257 -11.17 -0.12 14.27
N ASN A 258 -11.44 0.65 15.32
CA ASN A 258 -10.40 1.16 16.20
C ASN A 258 -9.78 0.01 16.98
N ASP A 259 -8.48 -0.20 16.78
CA ASP A 259 -7.70 -1.11 17.60
C ASP A 259 -6.61 -0.33 18.33
N GLY A 260 -7.04 0.48 19.29
CA GLY A 260 -6.14 1.34 20.05
C GLY A 260 -5.05 0.57 20.80
N VAL A 261 -5.35 -0.65 21.26
CA VAL A 261 -4.37 -1.54 21.90
C VAL A 261 -3.29 -1.96 20.91
N ARG A 262 -3.65 -2.48 19.72
CA ARG A 262 -2.65 -2.83 18.70
C ARG A 262 -1.91 -1.60 18.18
N ALA A 263 -2.60 -0.47 18.00
CA ALA A 263 -1.99 0.78 17.58
C ALA A 263 -0.90 1.24 18.56
N LEU A 264 -1.22 1.27 19.85
CA LEU A 264 -0.26 1.62 20.91
C LEU A 264 0.87 0.58 21.02
N ALA A 265 0.58 -0.70 20.83
CA ALA A 265 1.60 -1.74 20.87
C ALA A 265 2.65 -1.59 19.75
N TYR A 266 2.20 -1.29 18.52
CA TYR A 266 3.11 -0.96 17.41
C TYR A 266 3.86 0.34 17.68
N LEU A 267 3.21 1.34 18.29
CA LEU A 267 3.85 2.60 18.63
C LEU A 267 4.99 2.43 19.64
N TYR A 268 4.79 1.64 20.70
CA TYR A 268 5.88 1.27 21.62
C TYR A 268 7.02 0.58 20.87
N LEU A 269 6.69 -0.33 19.94
CA LEU A 269 7.71 -1.01 19.16
C LEU A 269 8.51 -0.03 18.27
N VAL A 270 7.89 1.02 17.72
CA VAL A 270 8.61 2.11 17.02
C VAL A 270 9.60 2.78 17.96
N LEU A 271 9.16 3.18 19.14
CA LEU A 271 9.98 3.91 20.12
C LEU A 271 11.15 3.05 20.64
N GLU A 272 10.98 1.73 20.71
CA GLU A 272 12.04 0.79 21.09
C GLU A 272 13.06 0.52 19.98
N LEU A 273 12.65 0.55 18.70
CA LEU A 273 13.51 0.19 17.57
C LEU A 273 14.15 1.39 16.88
N THR A 274 13.59 2.58 17.01
CA THR A 274 14.10 3.77 16.32
C THR A 274 15.38 4.28 16.96
N THR A 275 16.38 4.59 16.12
CA THR A 275 17.57 5.38 16.51
C THR A 275 17.46 6.82 16.04
N ASP A 276 16.41 7.16 15.30
CA ASP A 276 16.16 8.50 14.76
C ASP A 276 15.40 9.35 15.79
N SER A 277 16.06 10.42 16.25
CA SER A 277 15.50 11.39 17.21
C SER A 277 14.25 12.12 16.72
N GLN A 278 14.10 12.34 15.42
CA GLN A 278 12.92 12.99 14.84
C GLN A 278 11.72 12.03 14.82
N ILE A 279 11.96 10.76 14.46
CA ILE A 279 10.94 9.70 14.58
C ILE A 279 10.52 9.61 16.04
N TYR A 280 11.47 9.51 16.97
CA TYR A 280 11.19 9.40 18.40
C TYR A 280 10.28 10.53 18.88
N SER A 281 10.69 11.79 18.65
CA SER A 281 9.94 12.97 19.10
C SER A 281 8.53 13.04 18.51
N ARG A 282 8.35 12.64 17.24
CA ARG A 282 7.04 12.61 16.59
C ARG A 282 6.10 11.60 17.25
N TYR A 283 6.61 10.43 17.60
CA TYR A 283 5.81 9.31 18.06
C TYR A 283 5.59 9.30 19.58
N GLU A 284 6.46 9.94 20.36
CA GLU A 284 6.25 10.20 21.79
C GLU A 284 4.97 11.03 22.03
N TRP A 285 4.73 12.08 21.23
CA TRP A 285 3.50 12.86 21.34
C TRP A 285 2.24 12.01 21.07
N LEU A 286 2.32 11.11 20.08
CA LEU A 286 1.20 10.21 19.76
C LEU A 286 0.96 9.21 20.90
N GLU A 287 2.02 8.77 21.58
CA GLU A 287 1.95 7.84 22.71
C GLU A 287 1.13 8.45 23.85
N GLN A 288 1.46 9.67 24.25
CA GLN A 288 0.74 10.38 25.32
C GLN A 288 -0.76 10.51 24.99
N ARG A 289 -1.06 10.90 23.75
CA ARG A 289 -2.44 11.05 23.28
C ARG A 289 -3.23 9.72 23.25
N MET A 290 -2.56 8.60 22.96
CA MET A 290 -3.18 7.28 23.02
C MET A 290 -3.42 6.85 24.46
N ILE A 291 -2.44 7.04 25.36
CA ILE A 291 -2.55 6.68 26.78
C ILE A 291 -3.67 7.46 27.46
N GLU A 292 -3.86 8.74 27.12
CA GLU A 292 -4.96 9.56 27.65
C GLU A 292 -6.36 9.05 27.26
N ARG A 293 -6.46 8.28 26.16
CA ARG A 293 -7.73 7.79 25.62
C ARG A 293 -8.01 6.33 25.92
N LEU A 294 -6.99 5.57 26.30
CA LEU A 294 -7.08 4.16 26.62
C LEU A 294 -7.16 3.96 28.14
N SER A 295 -7.86 2.93 28.55
CA SER A 295 -7.87 2.51 29.94
C SER A 295 -6.51 1.94 30.37
N LEU A 296 -6.24 1.92 31.67
CA LEU A 296 -5.02 1.31 32.21
C LEU A 296 -4.86 -0.16 31.81
N ILE A 297 -5.97 -0.90 31.70
CA ILE A 297 -5.97 -2.30 31.26
C ILE A 297 -5.54 -2.41 29.79
N GLU A 298 -6.09 -1.56 28.92
CA GLU A 298 -5.73 -1.52 27.50
C GLU A 298 -4.27 -1.10 27.29
N VAL A 299 -3.76 -0.17 28.09
CA VAL A 299 -2.34 0.21 28.07
C VAL A 299 -1.44 -0.96 28.46
N GLU A 300 -1.79 -1.71 29.52
CA GLU A 300 -0.99 -2.90 29.91
C GLU A 300 -1.08 -4.01 28.85
N GLN A 301 -2.26 -4.22 28.26
CA GLN A 301 -2.42 -5.14 27.12
C GLN A 301 -1.55 -4.73 25.94
N ALA A 302 -1.45 -3.43 25.64
CA ALA A 302 -0.59 -2.94 24.57
C ALA A 302 0.89 -3.24 24.87
N ARG A 303 1.35 -3.04 26.12
CA ARG A 303 2.71 -3.38 26.53
C ARG A 303 3.02 -4.87 26.39
N GLU A 304 2.10 -5.74 26.80
CA GLU A 304 2.27 -7.18 26.63
C GLU A 304 2.32 -7.58 25.15
N LEU A 305 1.45 -6.99 24.34
CA LEU A 305 1.48 -7.20 22.90
C LEU A 305 2.78 -6.71 22.27
N THR A 306 3.35 -5.58 22.71
CA THR A 306 4.67 -5.11 22.24
C THR A 306 5.76 -6.15 22.50
N ARG A 307 5.79 -6.75 23.70
CA ARG A 307 6.76 -7.83 24.03
C ARG A 307 6.61 -9.01 23.08
N LYS A 308 5.37 -9.43 22.81
CA LYS A 308 5.08 -10.49 21.86
C LYS A 308 5.55 -10.13 20.44
N LEU A 309 5.15 -8.96 19.91
CA LEU A 309 5.55 -8.50 18.58
C LEU A 309 7.07 -8.42 18.44
N LYS A 310 7.77 -7.95 19.48
CA LYS A 310 9.23 -7.90 19.52
C LYS A 310 9.86 -9.29 19.42
N SER A 311 9.28 -10.30 20.08
CA SER A 311 9.77 -11.68 20.01
C SER A 311 9.53 -12.35 18.64
N GLU A 312 8.58 -11.84 17.86
CA GLU A 312 8.24 -12.33 16.51
C GLU A 312 9.06 -11.66 15.40
N LEU A 313 9.89 -10.67 15.73
CA LEU A 313 10.78 -10.03 14.77
C LEU A 313 11.79 -11.04 14.22
N LYS A 314 11.85 -11.14 12.90
CA LYS A 314 12.89 -11.89 12.21
C LYS A 314 14.18 -11.09 12.32
N THR A 315 15.18 -11.63 13.00
CA THR A 315 16.52 -11.05 12.97
C THR A 315 17.05 -11.08 11.55
N PRO A 316 17.74 -10.00 11.10
CA PRO A 316 18.32 -9.93 9.76
C PRO A 316 19.36 -11.03 9.50
#